data_AF-A0A6V7IY69-F1
#
_entry.id   AF-A0A6V7IY69-F1
#
_cell.length_a   1.000
_cell.length_b   1.000
_cell.length_c   1.000
_cell.angle_alpha   90.00
_cell.angle_beta   90.00
_cell.angle_gamma   90.00
#
_symmetry.space_group_name_H-M   'P 1'
#
loop_
_entity.id
_entity.type
_entity.pdbx_description
1 polymer ?
#
loop_
_entity_poly.entity_id
_entity_poly.type
_entity_poly.pdbx_seq_one_letter_code
_entity_poly.pdbx_strand_id
1 'polypeptide(L)'
;NTLAGNVGLVMWQLLVLSVFFQQGMRHVTEVIANMTAVERVMQYTELDEEGPFHTDINSKPPAGWPDQGRISFDRVSLKYDDAPVLRDINLIIEPKMK
;
A
#
# COMPACT_ATOMS: atom_id res chain seq x y z
N ASN A 1 -10.55 59.32 29.60
CA ASN A 1 -11.38 58.69 28.55
C ASN A 1 -10.66 57.61 27.75
N THR A 2 -10.03 56.63 28.40
CA THR A 2 -9.35 55.49 27.73
C THR A 2 -10.16 54.19 27.78
N LEU A 3 -11.23 54.13 28.59
CA LEU A 3 -12.02 52.92 28.83
C LEU A 3 -12.74 52.40 27.57
N ALA A 4 -13.35 53.30 26.79
CA ALA A 4 -14.12 52.93 25.59
C ALA A 4 -13.22 52.40 24.45
N GLY A 5 -12.01 52.96 24.29
CA GLY A 5 -11.05 52.51 23.28
C GLY A 5 -10.52 51.10 23.56
N ASN A 6 -10.25 50.78 24.83
CA ASN A 6 -9.82 49.44 25.22
C ASN A 6 -10.93 48.39 25.01
N VAL A 7 -12.18 48.72 25.30
CA VAL A 7 -13.32 47.81 25.05
C VAL A 7 -13.49 47.54 23.56
N GLY A 8 -13.41 48.57 22.70
CA GLY A 8 -13.45 48.40 21.25
C GLY A 8 -12.33 47.52 20.71
N LEU A 9 -11.11 47.68 21.26
CA LEU A 9 -9.95 46.87 20.89
C LEU A 9 -10.14 45.39 21.28
N VAL A 10 -10.61 45.13 22.51
CA VAL A 10 -10.87 43.75 22.97
C VAL A 10 -11.95 43.09 22.12
N MET A 11 -13.03 43.82 21.78
CA MET A 11 -14.09 43.30 20.91
C MET A 11 -13.57 42.94 19.51
N TRP A 12 -12.74 43.82 18.91
CA TRP A 12 -12.10 43.54 17.63
C TRP A 12 -11.19 42.30 17.70
N GLN A 13 -10.36 42.23 18.75
CA GLN A 13 -9.47 41.09 18.97
C GLN A 13 -10.24 39.77 19.12
N LEU A 14 -11.35 39.77 19.87
CA LEU A 14 -12.20 38.59 20.03
C LEU A 14 -12.81 38.13 18.70
N LEU A 15 -13.29 39.07 17.88
CA LEU A 15 -13.80 38.76 16.54
C LEU A 15 -12.72 38.15 15.65
N VAL A 16 -11.54 38.75 15.62
CA VAL A 16 -10.40 38.27 14.83
C VAL A 16 -9.97 36.87 15.28
N LEU A 17 -9.84 36.64 16.58
CA LEU A 17 -9.52 35.32 17.14
C LEU A 17 -10.56 34.26 16.78
N SER A 18 -11.85 34.63 16.82
CA SER A 18 -12.95 33.72 16.45
C SER A 18 -12.84 33.28 14.98
N VAL A 19 -12.54 34.22 14.07
CA VAL A 19 -12.35 33.93 12.65
C VAL A 19 -11.12 33.04 12.43
N PHE A 20 -10.00 33.34 13.08
CA PHE A 20 -8.79 32.52 12.97
C PHE A 20 -9.02 31.11 13.49
N PHE A 21 -9.74 30.95 14.60
CA PHE A 21 -10.07 29.64 15.13
C PHE A 21 -10.91 28.83 14.14
N GLN A 22 -11.92 29.45 13.53
CA GLN A 22 -12.76 28.78 12.53
C GLN A 22 -11.96 28.32 11.30
N GLN A 23 -11.05 29.17 10.78
CA GLN A 23 -10.18 28.76 9.67
C GLN A 23 -9.15 27.71 10.10
N GLY A 24 -8.60 27.83 11.31
CA GLY A 24 -7.68 26.85 11.89
C GLY A 24 -8.31 25.45 11.94
N MET A 25 -9.56 25.35 12.40
CA MET A 25 -10.30 24.08 12.40
C MET A 25 -10.46 23.49 10.99
N ARG A 26 -10.71 24.33 9.98
CA ARG A 26 -10.80 23.89 8.58
C ARG A 26 -9.45 23.34 8.08
N HIS A 27 -8.35 24.06 8.33
CA HIS A 27 -7.01 23.60 7.95
C HIS A 27 -6.61 22.31 8.65
N VAL A 28 -6.95 22.15 9.93
CA VAL A 28 -6.71 20.88 10.66
C VAL A 28 -7.46 19.73 10.00
N THR A 29 -8.71 19.95 9.62
CA THR A 29 -9.53 18.93 8.94
C THR A 29 -8.93 18.52 7.59
N GLU A 30 -8.44 19.48 6.81
CA GLU A 30 -7.76 19.22 5.53
C GLU A 30 -6.50 18.38 5.72
N VAL A 31 -5.68 18.71 6.72
CA VAL A 31 -4.45 17.95 7.04
C VAL A 31 -4.79 16.52 7.44
N ILE A 32 -5.81 16.32 8.28
CA ILE A 32 -6.23 14.98 8.69
C ILE A 32 -6.71 14.16 7.48
N ALA A 33 -7.49 14.77 6.57
CA ALA A 33 -7.93 14.11 5.35
C ALA A 33 -6.74 13.68 4.47
N ASN A 34 -5.70 14.51 4.38
CA ASN A 34 -4.47 14.17 3.66
C ASN A 34 -3.69 13.04 4.36
N MET A 35 -3.68 12.99 5.68
CA MET A 35 -2.98 11.94 6.45
C MET A 35 -3.59 10.54 6.23
N THR A 36 -4.88 10.44 5.90
CA THR A 36 -5.50 9.16 5.49
C THR A 36 -4.88 8.58 4.21
N ALA A 37 -4.36 9.42 3.32
CA ALA A 37 -3.62 8.93 2.16
C ALA A 37 -2.24 8.36 2.56
N VAL A 38 -1.56 9.02 3.51
CA VAL A 38 -0.28 8.56 4.06
C VAL A 38 -0.45 7.21 4.77
N GLU A 39 -1.51 7.06 5.57
CA GLU A 39 -1.85 5.80 6.23
C GLU A 39 -2.01 4.66 5.21
N ARG A 40 -2.74 4.90 4.11
CA ARG A 40 -2.90 3.89 3.04
C ARG A 40 -1.58 3.51 2.37
N VAL A 41 -0.68 4.47 2.15
CA VAL A 41 0.65 4.18 1.60
C VAL A 41 1.45 3.32 2.57
N MET A 42 1.41 3.63 3.87
CA MET A 42 2.10 2.84 4.90
C MET A 42 1.56 1.40 4.96
N GLN A 43 0.23 1.23 4.90
CA GLN A 43 -0.38 -0.10 4.86
C GLN A 43 0.18 -0.96 3.73
N TYR A 44 0.40 -0.39 2.53
CA TYR A 44 1.01 -1.13 1.41
C TYR A 44 2.46 -1.54 1.64
N THR A 45 3.20 -0.86 2.52
CA THR A 45 4.57 -1.25 2.88
C THR A 45 4.64 -2.38 3.90
N GLU A 46 3.52 -2.66 4.57
CA GLU A 46 3.43 -3.69 5.62
C GLU A 46 2.70 -4.96 5.15
N LEU A 47 2.28 -5.02 3.88
CA LEU A 47 1.69 -6.22 3.29
C LEU A 47 2.68 -7.38 3.25
N ASP A 48 2.16 -8.61 3.34
CA ASP A 48 2.96 -9.82 3.16
C ASP A 48 3.63 -9.81 1.78
N GLU A 49 4.96 -9.90 1.78
CA GLU A 49 5.75 -9.94 0.55
C GLU A 49 5.71 -11.34 -0.08
N GLU A 50 5.64 -11.41 -1.42
CA GLU A 50 5.69 -12.68 -2.16
C GLU A 50 7.05 -13.40 -2.03
N GLY A 51 8.07 -12.69 -1.54
CA GLY A 51 9.44 -13.16 -1.38
C GLY A 51 10.46 -12.16 -1.95
N PRO A 52 11.76 -12.45 -1.86
CA PRO A 52 12.80 -11.55 -2.34
C PRO A 52 12.76 -11.39 -3.87
N PHE A 53 12.88 -10.15 -4.34
CA PHE A 53 12.93 -9.82 -5.77
C PHE A 53 14.08 -10.52 -6.53
N HIS A 54 15.16 -10.81 -5.83
CA HIS A 54 16.31 -11.52 -6.39
C HIS A 54 16.53 -12.80 -5.61
N THR A 55 16.63 -13.91 -6.34
CA THR A 55 17.04 -15.19 -5.78
C THR A 55 18.48 -15.09 -5.26
N ASP A 56 18.75 -15.73 -4.12
CA ASP A 56 20.10 -15.89 -3.57
C ASP A 56 21.06 -16.41 -4.65
N ILE A 57 22.29 -15.91 -4.69
CA ILE A 57 23.30 -16.30 -5.68
C ILE A 57 23.49 -17.83 -5.72
N ASN A 58 23.40 -18.49 -4.58
CA ASN A 58 23.57 -19.95 -4.47
C ASN A 58 22.33 -20.73 -4.94
N SER A 59 21.19 -20.07 -5.09
CA SER A 59 19.92 -20.69 -5.52
C SER A 59 19.51 -20.28 -6.94
N LYS A 60 20.35 -19.49 -7.64
CA LYS A 60 20.11 -19.17 -9.04
C LYS A 60 20.31 -20.41 -9.92
N PRO A 61 19.44 -20.60 -10.92
CA PRO A 61 19.68 -21.64 -11.91
C PRO A 61 20.98 -21.36 -12.67
N PRO A 62 21.64 -22.39 -13.21
CA PRO A 62 22.87 -22.24 -13.97
C PRO A 62 22.67 -21.36 -15.22
N ALA A 63 23.75 -20.78 -15.75
CA ALA A 63 23.67 -19.85 -16.88
C ALA A 63 23.06 -20.44 -18.17
N GLY A 64 23.06 -21.77 -18.33
CA GLY A 64 22.43 -22.47 -19.45
C GLY A 64 20.94 -22.77 -19.26
N TRP A 65 20.37 -22.49 -18.09
CA TRP A 65 18.99 -22.84 -17.80
C TRP A 65 18.00 -21.94 -18.55
N PRO A 66 16.91 -22.52 -19.08
CA PRO A 66 16.64 -23.96 -19.18
C PRO A 66 17.36 -24.60 -20.38
N ASP A 67 18.12 -25.68 -20.14
CA ASP A 67 18.84 -26.40 -21.22
C ASP A 67 17.87 -27.16 -22.15
N GLN A 68 16.81 -27.73 -21.55
CA GLN A 68 15.72 -28.40 -22.25
C GLN A 68 14.41 -27.86 -21.67
N GLY A 69 13.53 -27.31 -22.51
CA GLY A 69 12.24 -26.73 -22.11
C GLY A 69 11.18 -27.77 -21.72
N ARG A 70 11.57 -28.86 -21.04
CA ARG A 70 10.67 -29.90 -20.54
C ARG A 70 10.01 -29.41 -19.26
N ILE A 71 8.68 -29.53 -19.17
CA ILE A 71 7.90 -29.09 -18.01
C ILE A 71 7.20 -30.31 -17.42
N SER A 72 7.34 -30.54 -16.12
CA SER A 72 6.68 -31.65 -15.41
C SER A 72 5.85 -31.11 -14.26
N PHE A 73 4.57 -31.46 -14.26
CA PHE A 73 3.67 -31.24 -13.13
C PHE A 73 3.54 -32.57 -12.38
N ASP A 74 3.90 -32.60 -11.10
CA ASP A 74 3.74 -33.75 -10.22
C ASP A 74 2.75 -33.39 -9.12
N ARG A 75 1.56 -33.99 -9.17
CA ARG A 75 0.44 -33.80 -8.23
C ARG A 75 0.13 -32.34 -7.88
N VAL A 76 0.19 -31.46 -8.88
CA VAL A 76 0.01 -30.02 -8.67
C VAL A 76 -1.45 -29.69 -8.36
N SER A 77 -1.68 -28.95 -7.28
CA SER A 77 -3.00 -28.41 -6.92
C SER A 77 -2.91 -26.91 -6.69
N LEU A 78 -3.89 -26.17 -7.22
CA LEU A 78 -3.92 -24.70 -7.16
C LEU A 78 -5.29 -24.25 -6.66
N LYS A 79 -5.30 -23.29 -5.75
CA LYS A 79 -6.49 -22.60 -5.26
C LYS A 79 -6.25 -21.09 -5.26
N TYR A 80 -7.31 -20.32 -5.42
CA TYR A 80 -7.29 -18.87 -5.20
C TYR A 80 -7.58 -18.60 -3.72
N ASP A 81 -8.76 -19.01 -3.25
CA ASP A 81 -9.17 -18.82 -1.85
C ASP A 81 -9.43 -20.17 -1.16
N ASP A 82 -10.67 -20.69 -1.26
CA ASP A 82 -11.14 -21.83 -0.47
C ASP A 82 -10.96 -23.18 -1.16
N ALA A 83 -11.56 -23.37 -2.33
CA ALA A 83 -11.60 -24.66 -3.00
C ALA A 83 -10.54 -24.76 -4.11
N PRO A 84 -9.85 -25.92 -4.26
CA PRO A 84 -8.89 -26.12 -5.33
C PRO A 84 -9.60 -26.18 -6.69
N VAL A 85 -9.14 -25.31 -7.59
CA VAL A 85 -9.58 -25.23 -8.99
C VAL A 85 -8.80 -26.21 -9.85
N LEU A 86 -7.50 -26.38 -9.59
CA LEU A 86 -6.69 -27.47 -10.12
C LEU A 86 -6.46 -28.50 -9.03
N ARG A 87 -6.67 -29.78 -9.35
CA ARG A 87 -6.60 -30.88 -8.39
C ARG A 87 -5.74 -31.99 -8.97
N ASP A 88 -4.66 -32.29 -8.26
CA ASP A 88 -3.78 -33.44 -8.53
C ASP A 88 -3.38 -33.58 -10.01
N ILE A 89 -2.94 -32.47 -10.61
CA ILE A 89 -2.55 -32.44 -12.02
C ILE A 89 -1.18 -33.09 -12.18
N ASN A 90 -1.14 -34.13 -13.01
CA ASN A 90 0.05 -34.89 -13.36
C ASN A 90 0.20 -34.87 -14.89
N LEU A 91 1.13 -34.08 -15.41
CA LEU A 91 1.38 -33.99 -16.85
C LEU A 91 2.84 -33.65 -17.15
N ILE A 92 3.31 -34.13 -18.29
CA ILE A 92 4.65 -33.84 -18.80
C ILE A 92 4.50 -33.20 -20.17
N ILE A 93 5.11 -32.03 -20.34
CA ILE A 93 5.22 -31.34 -21.63
C ILE A 93 6.66 -31.52 -22.10
N GLU A 94 6.81 -32.19 -23.24
CA GLU A 94 8.11 -32.43 -23.84
C GLU A 94 8.59 -31.19 -24.64
N PRO A 95 9.91 -30.98 -24.78
CA PRO A 95 10.44 -29.85 -25.51
C PRO A 95 9.92 -29.78 -26.95
N LYS A 96 9.60 -28.57 -27.43
CA LYS A 96 9.11 -28.29 -28.81
C LYS A 96 7.73 -28.86 -29.14
N MET A 97 6.99 -29.35 -28.15
CA MET A 97 5.57 -29.68 -28.29
C MET A 97 4.78 -28.37 -28.49
N LYS A 98 3.86 -28.35 -29.45
CA LYS A 98 3.00 -27.20 -29.78
C LYS A 98 1.60 -27.40 -29.23
#